data_AF-A0A3A1NHL2-F1
#
_entry.id   AF-A0A3A1NHL2-F1
#
_cell.length_a   1.000
_cell.length_b   1.000
_cell.length_c   1.000
_cell.angle_alpha   90.00
_cell.angle_beta   90.00
_cell.angle_gamma   90.00
#
_symmetry.space_group_name_H-M   'P 1'
#
loop_
_entity.id
_entity.type
_entity.pdbx_description
1 polymer ?
#
loop_
_entity_poly.entity_id
_entity_poly.type
_entity_poly.pdbx_seq_one_letter_code
_entity_poly.pdbx_strand_id
1 'polypeptide(L)'
;MEADERSIYSQSSHIPGRVERLMVNFTGEYIKQGQIIAYIYSPDLVTAQEELFEARKVADTQPQFFNAAKEKLKNWKLSDNQIAQILQSGTVKEELPIHADVSGYVTEKMVNLGDYVNKGKALYQIANLNSVWVLFDIYESDMPWVRKGDEVVFTIPSLPGENFKGRISYIDPVINPMTRVAKARIEIGNAGLRLKPEMFASGTVKAKQPIASEAITIPKSAVMWTGERSVVYIKNTTSNGVNFVLRDVTLGPSLGNGFIVKEGLQEGDEIAVNGTFSIDAAAQLAGKPSMMNPEGGPAMTGHNHGGMKMGDDKGTGGSDHSEMDMGDPGLENKTDHSDMNQRMTATATFKNQLKQVLSAYLELKDALVNDNAAKSNAAAKKVLSALEHVDMKQLTDKKAHGHWMTISKEISNSANSISKISDIKAQRDHFKHLSAHLSKGVKLFGVDQKIYEQFCPMADNNKGAYWLSTTKEIKNPYFGEAMLTCGEITDEM
;
A
#
# COMPACT_ATOMS: atom_id res chain seq x y z
N MET A 1 -5.48 2.48 -13.08
CA MET A 1 -6.45 2.42 -14.19
C MET A 1 -6.90 0.99 -14.32
N GLU A 2 -8.13 0.74 -14.73
CA GLU A 2 -8.67 -0.62 -14.86
C GLU A 2 -9.36 -0.80 -16.22
N ALA A 3 -9.44 -2.06 -16.67
CA ALA A 3 -10.31 -2.41 -17.79
C ALA A 3 -11.77 -2.17 -17.38
N ASP A 4 -12.62 -1.79 -18.33
CA ASP A 4 -14.06 -1.73 -18.06
C ASP A 4 -14.58 -3.14 -17.75
N GLU A 5 -14.97 -3.37 -16.50
CA GLU A 5 -15.42 -4.68 -16.02
C GLU A 5 -16.60 -5.22 -16.85
N ARG A 6 -17.45 -4.33 -17.39
CA ARG A 6 -18.60 -4.69 -18.24
C ARG A 6 -18.16 -5.22 -19.61
N SER A 7 -16.89 -5.02 -19.95
CA SER A 7 -16.24 -5.43 -21.21
C SER A 7 -15.23 -6.56 -20.99
N ILE A 8 -15.27 -7.21 -19.83
CA ILE A 8 -14.49 -8.42 -19.53
C ILE A 8 -15.38 -9.65 -19.75
N TYR A 9 -14.87 -10.61 -20.50
CA TYR A 9 -15.57 -11.83 -20.88
C TYR A 9 -14.74 -13.06 -20.52
N SER A 10 -15.40 -14.11 -20.04
CA SER A 10 -14.78 -15.41 -19.83
C SER A 10 -15.07 -16.31 -21.02
N GLN A 11 -14.02 -16.69 -21.75
CA GLN A 11 -14.13 -17.62 -22.86
C GLN A 11 -14.05 -19.04 -22.30
N SER A 12 -15.14 -19.79 -22.40
CA SER A 12 -15.24 -21.15 -21.86
C SER A 12 -15.30 -22.23 -22.95
N SER A 13 -14.95 -23.47 -22.59
CA SER A 13 -15.16 -24.61 -23.48
C SER A 13 -16.60 -25.10 -23.41
N HIS A 14 -17.24 -25.30 -24.56
CA HIS A 14 -18.58 -25.91 -24.62
C HIS A 14 -18.56 -27.45 -24.69
N ILE A 15 -17.39 -28.04 -24.90
CA ILE A 15 -17.16 -29.48 -24.96
C ILE A 15 -16.12 -29.92 -23.93
N PRO A 16 -16.29 -31.10 -23.30
CA PRO A 16 -15.25 -31.70 -22.50
C PRO A 16 -14.17 -32.31 -23.41
N GLY A 17 -12.91 -32.25 -23.01
CA GLY A 17 -11.84 -32.84 -23.80
C GLY A 17 -10.44 -32.40 -23.41
N ARG A 18 -9.44 -32.96 -24.09
CA ARG A 18 -8.03 -32.59 -23.93
C ARG A 18 -7.65 -31.52 -24.95
N VAL A 19 -6.94 -30.50 -24.49
CA VAL A 19 -6.41 -29.45 -25.37
C VAL A 19 -5.22 -29.98 -26.15
N GLU A 20 -5.41 -30.22 -27.45
CA GLU A 20 -4.36 -30.72 -28.34
C GLU A 20 -3.53 -29.59 -28.94
N ARG A 21 -4.14 -28.42 -29.15
CA ARG A 21 -3.44 -27.26 -29.72
C ARG A 21 -3.99 -25.96 -29.15
N LEU A 22 -3.09 -25.02 -28.89
CA LEU A 22 -3.44 -23.64 -28.56
C LEU A 22 -3.00 -22.75 -29.72
N MET A 23 -3.95 -22.02 -30.30
CA MET A 23 -3.66 -21.00 -31.32
C MET A 23 -3.29 -19.67 -30.67
N VAL A 24 -3.79 -19.42 -29.46
CA VAL A 24 -3.47 -18.27 -28.62
C VAL A 24 -2.77 -18.76 -27.36
N ASN A 25 -1.50 -18.41 -27.18
CA ASN A 25 -0.63 -19.05 -26.19
C ASN A 25 -0.03 -18.13 -25.11
N PHE A 26 -0.20 -16.80 -25.22
CA PHE A 26 0.25 -15.83 -24.22
C PHE A 26 -0.80 -14.74 -23.89
N THR A 27 -0.65 -14.10 -22.73
CA THR A 27 -1.49 -12.96 -22.31
C THR A 27 -1.09 -11.69 -23.05
N GLY A 28 -2.06 -10.86 -23.43
CA GLY A 28 -1.88 -9.65 -24.22
C GLY A 28 -2.05 -9.83 -25.73
N GLU A 29 -2.29 -11.06 -26.20
CA GLU A 29 -2.64 -11.32 -27.60
C GLU A 29 -4.06 -10.80 -27.91
N TYR A 30 -4.24 -10.19 -29.09
CA TYR A 30 -5.55 -9.75 -29.55
C TYR A 30 -6.26 -10.87 -30.32
N ILE A 31 -7.51 -11.14 -29.96
CA ILE A 31 -8.37 -12.13 -30.57
C ILE A 31 -9.54 -11.43 -31.26
N LYS A 32 -9.87 -11.88 -32.47
CA LYS A 32 -11.10 -11.49 -33.17
C LYS A 32 -12.22 -12.49 -32.91
N GLN A 33 -13.45 -12.00 -32.76
CA GLN A 33 -14.63 -12.85 -32.71
C GLN A 33 -14.66 -13.80 -33.92
N GLY A 34 -14.89 -15.08 -33.66
CA GLY A 34 -14.87 -16.16 -34.66
C GLY A 34 -13.48 -16.71 -34.98
N GLN A 35 -12.38 -16.11 -34.51
CA GLN A 35 -11.04 -16.68 -34.64
C GLN A 35 -10.92 -18.00 -33.88
N ILE A 36 -10.19 -18.96 -34.44
CA ILE A 36 -9.90 -20.22 -33.75
C ILE A 36 -8.84 -19.95 -32.68
N ILE A 37 -9.13 -20.31 -31.43
CA ILE A 37 -8.26 -20.05 -30.28
C ILE A 37 -7.60 -21.33 -29.73
N ALA A 38 -8.25 -22.49 -29.91
CA ALA A 38 -7.74 -23.78 -29.47
C ALA A 38 -8.35 -24.92 -30.30
N TYR A 39 -7.71 -26.08 -30.28
CA TYR A 39 -8.29 -27.35 -30.72
C TYR A 39 -8.38 -28.30 -29.53
N ILE A 40 -9.55 -28.92 -29.37
CA ILE A 40 -9.84 -29.85 -28.28
C ILE A 40 -10.19 -31.20 -28.87
N TYR A 41 -9.48 -32.23 -28.42
CA TYR A 41 -9.84 -33.62 -28.63
C TYR A 41 -10.93 -34.04 -27.64
N SER A 42 -12.06 -34.52 -28.13
CA SER A 42 -13.22 -34.89 -27.29
C SER A 42 -13.75 -36.29 -27.61
N PRO A 43 -13.50 -37.28 -26.74
CA PRO A 43 -14.10 -38.61 -26.87
C PRO A 43 -15.63 -38.57 -26.90
N ASP A 44 -16.24 -37.73 -26.06
CA ASP A 44 -17.70 -37.58 -25.99
C ASP A 44 -18.28 -37.07 -27.32
N LEU A 45 -17.53 -36.21 -28.01
CA LEU A 45 -17.91 -35.75 -29.34
C LEU A 45 -17.79 -36.85 -30.38
N VAL A 46 -16.73 -37.65 -30.33
CA VAL A 46 -16.56 -38.82 -31.21
C VAL A 46 -17.79 -39.73 -31.10
N THR A 47 -18.17 -40.09 -29.88
CA THR A 47 -19.37 -40.90 -29.62
C THR A 47 -20.65 -40.22 -30.12
N ALA A 48 -20.83 -38.92 -29.88
CA ALA A 48 -22.01 -38.21 -30.35
C ALA A 48 -22.10 -38.11 -31.89
N GLN A 49 -20.97 -38.07 -32.60
CA GLN A 49 -20.92 -38.09 -34.06
C GLN A 49 -21.30 -39.47 -34.59
N GLU A 50 -20.79 -40.54 -33.99
CA GLU A 50 -21.18 -41.92 -34.34
C GLU A 50 -22.69 -42.14 -34.16
N GLU A 51 -23.25 -41.69 -33.02
CA GLU A 51 -24.68 -41.70 -32.78
C GLU A 51 -25.46 -40.92 -33.85
N LEU A 52 -24.96 -39.74 -34.27
CA LEU A 52 -25.57 -38.95 -35.33
C LEU A 52 -25.56 -39.69 -36.68
N PHE A 53 -24.45 -40.36 -37.01
CA PHE A 53 -24.33 -41.12 -38.26
C PHE A 53 -25.27 -42.32 -38.28
N GLU A 54 -25.40 -43.06 -37.17
CA GLU A 54 -26.37 -44.15 -37.07
C GLU A 54 -27.81 -43.63 -37.13
N ALA A 55 -28.12 -42.53 -36.43
CA ALA A 55 -29.43 -41.90 -36.46
C ALA A 55 -29.80 -41.38 -37.87
N ARG A 56 -28.80 -40.98 -38.67
CA ARG A 56 -29.02 -40.53 -40.06
C ARG A 56 -29.53 -41.66 -40.95
N LYS A 57 -29.11 -42.91 -40.74
CA LYS A 57 -29.53 -44.08 -41.55
C LYS A 57 -31.02 -44.39 -41.40
N VAL A 58 -31.60 -44.06 -40.24
CA VAL A 58 -33.02 -44.26 -39.94
C VAL A 58 -33.81 -42.95 -39.90
N ALA A 59 -33.26 -41.86 -40.43
CA ALA A 59 -33.88 -40.54 -40.33
C ALA A 59 -35.27 -40.46 -41.01
N ASP A 60 -35.47 -41.24 -42.09
CA ASP A 60 -36.74 -41.27 -42.82
C ASP A 60 -37.84 -42.04 -42.07
N THR A 61 -37.45 -43.04 -41.27
CA THR A 61 -38.37 -43.91 -40.51
C THR A 61 -38.55 -43.48 -39.05
N GLN A 62 -37.52 -42.87 -38.46
CA GLN A 62 -37.47 -42.40 -37.06
C GLN A 62 -36.87 -41.00 -36.96
N PRO A 63 -37.57 -39.96 -37.46
CA PRO A 63 -37.04 -38.58 -37.49
C PRO A 63 -36.75 -38.02 -36.09
N GLN A 64 -37.45 -38.49 -35.07
CA GLN A 64 -37.23 -38.06 -33.68
C GLN A 64 -35.85 -38.44 -33.16
N PHE A 65 -35.34 -39.63 -33.52
CA PHE A 65 -34.03 -40.10 -33.10
C PHE A 65 -32.91 -39.28 -33.75
N PHE A 66 -33.04 -38.98 -35.05
CA PHE A 66 -32.12 -38.11 -35.77
C PHE A 66 -32.10 -36.68 -35.21
N ASN A 67 -33.27 -36.13 -34.89
CA ASN A 67 -33.37 -34.80 -34.29
C ASN A 67 -32.75 -34.78 -32.88
N ALA A 68 -32.95 -35.81 -32.06
CA ALA A 68 -32.33 -35.90 -30.73
C ALA A 68 -30.79 -35.91 -30.80
N ALA A 69 -30.21 -36.68 -31.73
CA ALA A 69 -28.77 -36.70 -31.96
C ALA A 69 -28.23 -35.34 -32.42
N LYS A 70 -28.95 -34.62 -33.30
CA LYS A 70 -28.61 -33.24 -33.69
C LYS A 70 -28.64 -32.28 -32.50
N GLU A 71 -29.70 -32.33 -31.70
CA GLU A 71 -29.85 -31.44 -30.53
C GLU A 71 -28.73 -31.66 -29.50
N LYS A 72 -28.24 -32.91 -29.34
CA LYS A 72 -27.08 -33.21 -28.49
C LYS A 72 -25.84 -32.42 -28.92
N LEU A 73 -25.54 -32.34 -30.22
CA LEU A 73 -24.42 -31.54 -30.75
C LEU A 73 -24.67 -30.04 -30.65
N LYS A 74 -25.90 -29.57 -30.86
CA LYS A 74 -26.27 -28.15 -30.68
C LYS A 74 -26.13 -27.69 -29.24
N ASN A 75 -26.37 -28.57 -28.26
CA ASN A 75 -26.14 -28.30 -26.84
C ASN A 75 -24.66 -28.05 -26.48
N TRP A 76 -23.75 -28.40 -27.41
CA TRP A 76 -22.32 -28.07 -27.37
C TRP A 76 -21.94 -26.91 -28.29
N LYS A 77 -22.93 -26.14 -28.73
CA LYS A 77 -22.79 -24.94 -29.59
C LYS A 77 -22.23 -25.22 -30.99
N LEU A 78 -22.30 -26.46 -31.48
CA LEU A 78 -22.07 -26.71 -32.90
C LEU A 78 -23.23 -26.10 -33.71
N SER A 79 -22.88 -25.29 -34.70
CA SER A 79 -23.83 -24.69 -35.64
C SER A 79 -24.44 -25.74 -36.58
N ASP A 80 -25.62 -25.46 -37.13
CA ASP A 80 -26.25 -26.32 -38.14
C ASP A 80 -25.33 -26.57 -39.34
N ASN A 81 -24.53 -25.58 -39.73
CA ASN A 81 -23.54 -25.70 -40.80
C ASN A 81 -22.43 -26.69 -40.43
N GLN A 82 -21.91 -26.64 -39.20
CA GLN A 82 -20.89 -27.60 -38.74
C GLN A 82 -21.46 -29.02 -38.67
N ILE A 83 -22.69 -29.18 -38.19
CA ILE A 83 -23.36 -30.49 -38.15
C ILE A 83 -23.59 -31.02 -39.58
N ALA A 84 -24.03 -30.16 -40.51
CA ALA A 84 -24.20 -30.54 -41.91
C ALA A 84 -22.86 -30.95 -42.55
N GLN A 85 -21.76 -30.25 -42.25
CA GLN A 85 -20.42 -30.61 -42.71
C GLN A 85 -19.94 -31.95 -42.14
N ILE A 86 -20.24 -32.27 -40.88
CA ILE A 86 -19.94 -33.58 -40.28
C ILE A 86 -20.72 -34.68 -41.00
N LEU A 87 -22.01 -34.47 -41.24
CA LEU A 87 -22.85 -35.42 -41.98
C LEU A 87 -22.37 -35.62 -43.42
N GLN A 88 -21.93 -34.55 -44.07
CA GLN A 88 -21.44 -34.59 -45.44
C GLN A 88 -20.06 -35.23 -45.55
N SER A 89 -19.17 -35.03 -44.58
CA SER A 89 -17.86 -35.67 -44.59
C SER A 89 -17.94 -37.18 -44.39
N GLY A 90 -18.95 -37.66 -43.65
CA GLY A 90 -19.11 -39.09 -43.34
C GLY A 90 -18.00 -39.67 -42.47
N THR A 91 -17.14 -38.81 -41.93
CA THR A 91 -15.98 -39.15 -41.10
C THR A 91 -16.09 -38.44 -39.76
N VAL A 92 -15.78 -39.18 -38.69
CA VAL A 92 -15.73 -38.64 -37.34
C VAL A 92 -14.56 -37.67 -37.22
N LYS A 93 -14.80 -36.49 -36.64
CA LYS A 93 -13.75 -35.53 -36.29
C LYS A 93 -13.37 -35.69 -34.83
N GLU A 94 -12.10 -36.02 -34.59
CA GLU A 94 -11.57 -36.20 -33.23
C GLU A 94 -11.28 -34.86 -32.54
N GLU A 95 -10.86 -33.85 -33.30
CA GLU A 95 -10.58 -32.51 -32.82
C GLU A 95 -11.62 -31.50 -33.29
N LEU A 96 -12.04 -30.59 -32.40
CA LEU A 96 -12.84 -29.42 -32.77
C LEU A 96 -12.12 -28.10 -32.51
N PRO A 97 -12.23 -27.14 -33.46
CA PRO A 97 -11.80 -25.78 -33.20
C PRO A 97 -12.76 -25.12 -32.20
N ILE A 98 -12.20 -24.51 -31.17
CA ILE A 98 -12.89 -23.56 -30.31
C ILE A 98 -12.72 -22.18 -30.93
N HIS A 99 -13.83 -21.49 -31.14
CA HIS A 99 -13.87 -20.14 -31.67
C HIS A 99 -14.03 -19.11 -30.55
N ALA A 100 -13.50 -17.92 -30.75
CA ALA A 100 -13.71 -16.81 -29.83
C ALA A 100 -15.13 -16.24 -29.96
N ASP A 101 -15.84 -16.10 -28.84
CA ASP A 101 -17.19 -15.53 -28.81
C ASP A 101 -17.19 -14.00 -28.92
N VAL A 102 -16.09 -13.37 -28.53
CA VAL A 102 -15.91 -11.92 -28.49
C VAL A 102 -14.54 -11.51 -29.06
N SER A 103 -14.41 -10.24 -29.43
CA SER A 103 -13.12 -9.65 -29.78
C SER A 103 -12.51 -8.91 -28.59
N GLY A 104 -11.20 -9.01 -28.39
CA GLY A 104 -10.50 -8.31 -27.31
C GLY A 104 -9.10 -8.86 -27.06
N TYR A 105 -8.48 -8.39 -25.98
CA TYR A 105 -7.16 -8.81 -25.54
C TYR A 105 -7.26 -9.88 -24.47
N VAL A 106 -6.42 -10.91 -24.54
CA VAL A 106 -6.32 -11.93 -23.49
C VAL A 106 -5.71 -11.31 -22.25
N THR A 107 -6.49 -11.12 -21.19
CA THR A 107 -5.98 -10.63 -19.89
C THR A 107 -5.44 -11.76 -19.04
N GLU A 108 -6.04 -12.95 -19.14
CA GLU A 108 -5.63 -14.12 -18.39
C GLU A 108 -5.75 -15.40 -19.24
N LYS A 109 -4.79 -16.30 -19.09
CA LYS A 109 -4.79 -17.62 -19.73
C LYS A 109 -4.86 -18.70 -18.65
N MET A 110 -5.97 -19.43 -18.62
CA MET A 110 -6.28 -20.45 -17.60
C MET A 110 -6.08 -21.89 -18.12
N VAL A 111 -5.49 -22.05 -19.30
CA VAL A 111 -5.32 -23.35 -19.96
C VAL A 111 -3.96 -23.47 -20.63
N ASN A 112 -3.41 -24.68 -20.59
CA ASN A 112 -2.17 -25.07 -21.26
C ASN A 112 -2.39 -26.26 -22.20
N LEU A 113 -1.40 -26.49 -23.05
CA LEU A 113 -1.38 -27.63 -23.95
C LEU A 113 -1.38 -28.93 -23.14
N GLY A 114 -2.23 -29.88 -23.52
CA GLY A 114 -2.38 -31.17 -22.82
C GLY A 114 -3.36 -31.15 -21.65
N ASP A 115 -3.83 -29.98 -21.22
CA ASP A 115 -4.82 -29.89 -20.14
C ASP A 115 -6.14 -30.55 -20.56
N TYR A 116 -6.78 -31.23 -19.60
CA TYR A 116 -8.18 -31.64 -19.75
C TYR A 116 -9.10 -30.51 -19.27
N VAL A 117 -10.13 -30.22 -20.06
CA VAL A 117 -11.12 -29.19 -19.76
C VAL A 117 -12.51 -29.78 -19.76
N ASN A 118 -13.31 -29.39 -18.78
CA ASN A 118 -14.72 -29.76 -18.68
C ASN A 118 -15.58 -28.72 -19.39
N LYS A 119 -16.83 -29.11 -19.72
CA LYS A 119 -17.83 -28.15 -20.22
C LYS A 119 -18.01 -27.01 -19.22
N GLY A 120 -17.92 -25.77 -19.70
CA GLY A 120 -18.02 -24.55 -18.91
C GLY A 120 -16.72 -24.11 -18.25
N LYS A 121 -15.62 -24.89 -18.32
CA LYS A 121 -14.32 -24.44 -17.82
C LYS A 121 -13.83 -23.27 -18.66
N ALA A 122 -13.44 -22.19 -17.98
CA ALA A 122 -12.84 -21.02 -18.61
C ALA A 122 -11.44 -21.35 -19.14
N LEU A 123 -11.17 -20.94 -20.37
CA LEU A 123 -9.89 -21.09 -21.07
C LEU A 123 -9.11 -19.77 -21.03
N TYR A 124 -9.80 -18.66 -21.29
CA TYR A 124 -9.23 -17.32 -21.33
C TYR A 124 -10.16 -16.31 -20.67
N GLN A 125 -9.59 -15.27 -20.10
CA GLN A 125 -10.28 -14.02 -19.84
C GLN A 125 -9.91 -13.03 -20.95
N ILE A 126 -10.91 -12.40 -21.55
CA ILE A 126 -10.76 -11.48 -22.69
C ILE A 126 -11.37 -10.14 -22.31
N ALA A 127 -10.61 -9.06 -22.47
CA ALA A 127 -11.09 -7.71 -22.21
C ALA A 127 -11.10 -6.88 -23.50
N ASN A 128 -12.20 -6.16 -23.75
CA ASN A 128 -12.22 -5.10 -24.74
C ASN A 128 -11.73 -3.79 -24.08
N LEU A 129 -10.60 -3.27 -24.56
CA LEU A 129 -9.90 -2.13 -23.99
C LEU A 129 -10.22 -0.79 -24.68
N ASN A 130 -11.27 -0.73 -25.52
CA ASN A 130 -11.68 0.50 -26.20
C ASN A 130 -12.16 1.61 -25.25
N SER A 131 -12.60 1.23 -24.06
CA SER A 131 -12.90 2.12 -22.93
C SER A 131 -12.17 1.60 -21.70
N VAL A 132 -11.68 2.50 -20.86
CA VAL A 132 -11.02 2.15 -19.60
C VAL A 132 -11.59 2.98 -18.46
N TRP A 133 -11.47 2.45 -17.25
CA TRP A 133 -11.85 3.14 -16.04
C TRP A 133 -10.63 3.77 -15.38
N VAL A 134 -10.75 5.05 -15.07
CA VAL A 134 -9.80 5.77 -14.22
C VAL A 134 -10.43 5.90 -12.85
N LEU A 135 -9.80 5.27 -11.87
CA LEU A 135 -10.27 5.23 -10.48
C LEU A 135 -9.38 6.17 -9.66
N PHE A 136 -10.02 7.13 -9.00
CA PHE A 136 -9.37 8.01 -8.04
C PHE A 136 -9.84 7.64 -6.63
N ASP A 137 -8.91 7.50 -5.71
CA ASP A 137 -9.24 7.29 -4.32
C ASP A 137 -9.61 8.63 -3.67
N ILE A 138 -10.76 8.66 -2.99
CA ILE A 138 -11.28 9.81 -2.25
C ILE A 138 -11.26 9.45 -0.77
N TYR A 139 -10.57 10.25 0.04
CA TYR A 139 -10.59 10.08 1.49
C TYR A 139 -11.96 10.44 2.08
N GLU A 140 -12.33 9.77 3.17
CA GLU A 140 -13.58 10.02 3.89
C GLU A 140 -13.80 11.51 4.24
N SER A 141 -12.72 12.23 4.60
CA SER A 141 -12.76 13.67 4.89
C SER A 141 -13.07 14.56 3.69
N ASP A 142 -12.76 14.09 2.48
CA ASP A 142 -12.89 14.86 1.24
C ASP A 142 -14.22 14.58 0.52
N MET A 143 -14.91 13.50 0.91
CA MET A 143 -16.18 13.04 0.32
C MET A 143 -17.26 14.13 0.21
N PRO A 144 -17.45 15.04 1.19
CA PRO A 144 -18.46 16.12 1.07
C PRO A 144 -18.22 17.08 -0.10
N TRP A 145 -16.98 17.14 -0.60
CA TRP A 145 -16.52 18.10 -1.60
C TRP A 145 -16.50 17.52 -3.02
N VAL A 146 -16.72 16.22 -3.17
CA VAL A 146 -16.67 15.52 -4.47
C VAL A 146 -18.04 14.95 -4.81
N ARG A 147 -18.53 15.27 -6.00
CA ARG A 147 -19.85 14.83 -6.48
C ARG A 147 -19.74 14.17 -7.84
N LYS A 148 -20.70 13.26 -8.10
CA LYS A 148 -20.92 12.74 -9.46
C LYS A 148 -21.17 13.91 -10.42
N GLY A 149 -20.50 13.87 -11.57
CA GLY A 149 -20.54 14.92 -12.59
C GLY A 149 -19.41 15.95 -12.51
N ASP A 150 -18.67 16.00 -11.40
CA ASP A 150 -17.51 16.88 -11.27
C ASP A 150 -16.46 16.57 -12.33
N GLU A 151 -15.82 17.63 -12.84
CA GLU A 151 -14.76 17.53 -13.83
C GLU A 151 -13.42 17.30 -13.12
N VAL A 152 -12.70 16.28 -13.58
CA VAL A 152 -11.37 15.94 -13.11
C VAL A 152 -10.40 16.13 -14.27
N VAL A 153 -9.36 16.91 -14.02
CA VAL A 153 -8.20 17.02 -14.92
C VAL A 153 -7.13 16.10 -14.36
N PHE A 154 -6.60 15.19 -15.16
CA PHE A 154 -5.62 14.22 -14.70
C PHE A 154 -4.47 14.02 -15.69
N THR A 155 -3.34 13.60 -15.14
CA THR A 155 -2.10 13.29 -15.87
C THR A 155 -1.69 11.85 -15.62
N ILE A 156 -0.96 11.28 -16.55
CA ILE A 156 -0.47 9.90 -16.48
C ILE A 156 1.05 9.97 -16.61
N PRO A 157 1.83 9.49 -15.62
CA PRO A 157 3.29 9.59 -15.68
C PRO A 157 3.92 8.92 -16.91
N SER A 158 3.30 7.85 -17.44
CA SER A 158 3.74 7.17 -18.65
C SER A 158 3.46 7.94 -19.96
N LEU A 159 2.65 9.01 -19.90
CA LEU A 159 2.31 9.90 -21.02
C LEU A 159 2.55 11.37 -20.61
N PRO A 160 3.82 11.79 -20.44
CA PRO A 160 4.15 13.11 -19.94
C PRO A 160 3.73 14.23 -20.92
N GLY A 161 3.28 15.36 -20.37
CA GLY A 161 2.88 16.54 -21.15
C GLY A 161 1.43 16.53 -21.65
N GLU A 162 0.70 15.43 -21.44
CA GLU A 162 -0.72 15.33 -21.81
C GLU A 162 -1.63 15.48 -20.59
N ASN A 163 -2.64 16.34 -20.73
CA ASN A 163 -3.70 16.51 -19.74
C ASN A 163 -4.98 15.85 -20.26
N PHE A 164 -5.49 14.90 -19.50
CA PHE A 164 -6.76 14.24 -19.77
C PHE A 164 -7.86 14.91 -18.96
N LYS A 165 -9.07 14.91 -19.50
CA LYS A 165 -10.26 15.41 -18.82
C LYS A 165 -11.33 14.34 -18.81
N GLY A 166 -11.99 14.19 -17.68
CA GLY A 166 -13.14 13.30 -17.55
C GLY A 166 -14.08 13.76 -16.45
N ARG A 167 -15.29 13.21 -16.45
CA ARG A 167 -16.28 13.48 -15.41
C ARG A 167 -16.47 12.27 -14.52
N ILE A 168 -16.63 12.51 -13.23
CA ILE A 168 -16.95 11.43 -12.28
C ILE A 168 -18.30 10.84 -12.65
N SER A 169 -18.28 9.58 -13.10
CA SER A 169 -19.46 8.83 -13.55
C SER A 169 -20.15 8.10 -12.39
N TYR A 170 -19.36 7.73 -11.38
CA TYR A 170 -19.75 6.91 -10.26
C TYR A 170 -18.79 7.13 -9.08
N ILE A 171 -19.33 7.06 -7.87
CA ILE A 171 -18.54 7.07 -6.63
C ILE A 171 -19.03 5.88 -5.82
N ASP A 172 -18.10 5.06 -5.31
CA ASP A 172 -18.44 3.89 -4.52
C ASP A 172 -19.30 4.29 -3.30
N PRO A 173 -20.42 3.59 -3.03
CA PRO A 173 -21.25 3.85 -1.87
C PRO A 173 -20.65 3.31 -0.57
N VAL A 174 -19.59 2.49 -0.67
CA VAL A 174 -18.93 1.84 0.47
C VAL A 174 -17.49 2.32 0.52
N ILE A 175 -17.06 2.76 1.71
CA ILE A 175 -15.67 3.10 1.99
C ILE A 175 -14.92 1.82 2.32
N ASN A 176 -13.74 1.64 1.75
CA ASN A 176 -12.87 0.54 2.11
C ASN A 176 -12.43 0.70 3.59
N PRO A 177 -12.72 -0.25 4.50
CA PRO A 177 -12.47 -0.09 5.93
C PRO A 177 -10.98 -0.03 6.28
N MET A 178 -10.10 -0.56 5.41
CA MET A 178 -8.66 -0.61 5.60
C MET A 178 -7.99 0.70 5.20
N THR A 179 -8.32 1.20 4.01
CA THR A 179 -7.68 2.41 3.45
C THR A 179 -8.46 3.69 3.75
N ARG A 180 -9.70 3.59 4.24
CA ARG A 180 -10.60 4.73 4.50
C ARG A 180 -10.84 5.63 3.27
N VAL A 181 -10.81 5.01 2.10
CA VAL A 181 -11.12 5.68 0.82
C VAL A 181 -12.32 5.04 0.13
N ALA A 182 -13.05 5.85 -0.62
CA ALA A 182 -14.02 5.41 -1.63
C ALA A 182 -13.44 5.68 -3.03
N LYS A 183 -13.79 4.87 -4.05
CA LYS A 183 -13.31 5.12 -5.41
C LYS A 183 -14.28 6.00 -6.18
N ALA A 184 -13.77 7.06 -6.80
CA ALA A 184 -14.45 7.78 -7.86
C ALA A 184 -14.00 7.26 -9.22
N ARG A 185 -14.97 6.83 -10.02
CA ARG A 185 -14.75 6.27 -11.34
C ARG A 185 -15.04 7.28 -12.44
N ILE A 186 -14.09 7.41 -13.36
CA ILE A 186 -14.23 8.11 -14.63
C ILE A 186 -14.13 7.09 -15.75
N GLU A 187 -15.04 7.16 -16.71
CA GLU A 187 -14.98 6.37 -17.94
C GLU A 187 -14.36 7.21 -19.05
N ILE A 188 -13.35 6.67 -19.73
CA ILE A 188 -12.65 7.36 -20.81
C ILE A 188 -12.43 6.45 -22.02
N GLY A 189 -12.72 6.98 -23.21
CA GLY A 189 -12.41 6.31 -24.46
C GLY A 189 -10.91 6.17 -24.66
N ASN A 190 -10.46 5.00 -25.09
CA ASN A 190 -9.06 4.62 -25.21
C ASN A 190 -8.63 4.50 -26.67
N ALA A 191 -8.72 5.62 -27.40
CA ALA A 191 -8.32 5.67 -28.80
C ALA A 191 -6.84 5.29 -28.96
N GLY A 192 -6.56 4.33 -29.84
CA GLY A 192 -5.21 3.84 -30.09
C GLY A 192 -4.60 3.01 -28.95
N LEU A 193 -5.40 2.59 -27.96
CA LEU A 193 -4.96 1.70 -26.86
C LEU A 193 -3.76 2.23 -26.07
N ARG A 194 -3.68 3.56 -25.95
CA ARG A 194 -2.59 4.27 -25.26
C ARG A 194 -2.71 4.15 -23.74
N LEU A 195 -3.95 4.07 -23.25
CA LEU A 195 -4.25 3.89 -21.83
C LEU A 195 -4.29 2.39 -21.55
N LYS A 196 -3.37 1.91 -20.72
CA LYS A 196 -3.32 0.49 -20.33
C LYS A 196 -3.86 0.33 -18.91
N PRO A 197 -4.54 -0.79 -18.60
CA PRO A 197 -4.81 -1.17 -17.22
C PRO A 197 -3.53 -1.14 -16.37
N GLU A 198 -3.69 -0.96 -15.06
CA GLU A 198 -2.62 -0.81 -14.07
C GLU A 198 -1.76 0.47 -14.19
N MET A 199 -2.01 1.36 -15.16
CA MET A 199 -1.36 2.67 -15.17
C MET A 199 -1.83 3.55 -14.00
N PHE A 200 -0.89 4.26 -13.39
CA PHE A 200 -1.18 5.30 -12.40
C PHE A 200 -1.68 6.57 -13.07
N ALA A 201 -2.64 7.24 -12.42
CA ALA A 201 -3.11 8.55 -12.82
C ALA A 201 -3.18 9.46 -11.59
N SER A 202 -2.82 10.73 -11.77
CA SER A 202 -2.96 11.76 -10.74
C SER A 202 -3.94 12.82 -11.24
N GLY A 203 -5.01 13.03 -10.48
CA GLY A 203 -6.11 13.89 -10.87
C GLY A 203 -6.34 15.02 -9.88
N THR A 204 -6.86 16.14 -10.36
CA THR A 204 -7.33 17.25 -9.54
C THR A 204 -8.79 17.52 -9.86
N VAL A 205 -9.61 17.53 -8.82
CA VAL A 205 -11.02 17.92 -8.87
C VAL A 205 -11.19 19.27 -8.20
N LYS A 206 -11.97 20.18 -8.80
CA LYS A 206 -12.27 21.48 -8.21
C LYS A 206 -13.65 21.43 -7.56
N ALA A 207 -13.68 21.39 -6.23
CA ALA A 207 -14.91 21.44 -5.47
C ALA A 207 -15.53 22.84 -5.52
N LYS A 208 -16.84 22.91 -5.78
CA LYS A 208 -17.61 24.15 -5.62
C LYS A 208 -18.03 24.28 -4.17
N GLN A 209 -17.41 25.18 -3.43
CA GLN A 209 -17.87 25.52 -2.08
C GLN A 209 -18.98 26.57 -2.16
N PRO A 210 -20.08 26.42 -1.39
CA PRO A 210 -20.93 27.54 -1.05
C PRO A 210 -20.17 28.40 -0.02
N ILE A 211 -19.18 29.15 -0.47
CA ILE A 211 -18.52 30.15 0.36
C ILE A 211 -19.52 31.31 0.47
N ALA A 212 -19.83 31.76 1.68
CA ALA A 212 -20.45 33.07 1.86
C ALA A 212 -19.58 34.09 1.11
N SER A 213 -20.18 34.96 0.31
CA SER A 213 -19.46 35.89 -0.57
C SER A 213 -18.46 36.83 0.14
N GLU A 214 -18.45 36.83 1.49
CA GLU A 214 -17.70 37.73 2.37
C GLU A 214 -16.85 36.96 3.41
N ALA A 215 -16.29 35.79 3.06
CA ALA A 215 -15.41 35.06 3.96
C ALA A 215 -13.97 35.60 3.91
N ILE A 216 -13.39 35.94 5.07
CA ILE A 216 -11.97 36.34 5.18
C ILE A 216 -11.08 35.14 4.89
N THR A 217 -10.11 35.30 4.00
CA THR A 217 -9.13 34.25 3.67
C THR A 217 -7.71 34.73 3.92
N ILE A 218 -6.88 33.85 4.48
CA ILE A 218 -5.46 34.14 4.74
C ILE A 218 -4.54 33.09 4.11
N PRO A 219 -3.31 33.44 3.68
CA PRO A 219 -2.34 32.47 3.17
C PRO A 219 -1.95 31.43 4.21
N LYS A 220 -1.68 30.19 3.79
CA LYS A 220 -1.22 29.13 4.71
C LYS A 220 0.06 29.51 5.47
N SER A 221 0.94 30.29 4.85
CA SER A 221 2.21 30.71 5.44
C SER A 221 2.06 31.71 6.61
N ALA A 222 0.91 32.37 6.72
CA ALA A 222 0.63 33.30 7.82
C ALA A 222 0.20 32.59 9.11
N VAL A 223 -0.26 31.34 8.99
CA VAL A 223 -0.81 30.57 10.10
C VAL A 223 0.28 29.78 10.78
N MET A 224 0.36 29.93 12.10
CA MET A 224 1.25 29.20 12.97
C MET A 224 0.43 28.23 13.83
N TRP A 225 0.95 27.02 14.04
CA TRP A 225 0.21 25.93 14.70
C TRP A 225 0.89 25.54 16.01
N THR A 226 0.11 25.47 17.09
CA THR A 226 0.58 24.97 18.40
C THR A 226 0.03 23.57 18.71
N GLY A 227 -0.36 22.81 17.68
CA GLY A 227 -1.10 21.55 17.81
C GLY A 227 -2.61 21.77 17.94
N GLU A 228 -3.04 22.37 19.06
CA GLU A 228 -4.47 22.59 19.35
C GLU A 228 -5.00 23.95 18.88
N ARG A 229 -4.12 24.95 18.72
CA ARG A 229 -4.49 26.32 18.35
C ARG A 229 -3.85 26.73 17.03
N SER A 230 -4.55 27.60 16.32
CA SER A 230 -4.03 28.31 15.15
C SER A 230 -3.88 29.78 15.51
N VAL A 231 -2.69 30.33 15.29
CA VAL A 231 -2.39 31.71 15.63
C VAL A 231 -1.79 32.45 14.43
N VAL A 232 -1.99 33.76 14.39
CA VAL A 232 -1.43 34.67 13.40
C VAL A 232 -0.84 35.89 14.10
N TYR A 233 0.11 36.56 13.44
CA TYR A 233 0.69 37.80 13.93
C TYR A 233 0.12 38.99 13.16
N ILE A 234 -0.66 39.82 13.86
CA ILE A 234 -1.22 41.06 13.30
C ILE A 234 -0.20 42.18 13.47
N LYS A 235 0.07 42.90 12.39
CA LYS A 235 0.87 44.11 12.38
C LYS A 235 0.06 45.24 13.02
N ASN A 236 0.59 45.80 14.10
CA ASN A 236 0.09 47.00 14.72
C ASN A 236 1.11 48.12 14.51
N THR A 237 0.64 49.31 14.15
CA THR A 237 1.49 50.47 13.91
C THR A 237 1.21 51.49 15.00
N THR A 238 2.21 51.73 15.86
CA THR A 238 2.12 52.70 16.94
C THR A 238 3.03 53.90 16.66
N SER A 239 2.87 54.99 17.43
CA SER A 239 3.76 56.16 17.36
C SER A 239 5.24 55.82 17.59
N ASN A 240 5.53 54.66 18.20
CA ASN A 240 6.86 54.20 18.57
C ASN A 240 7.41 53.14 17.60
N GLY A 241 6.71 52.87 16.48
CA GLY A 241 7.13 51.91 15.46
C GLY A 241 6.11 50.79 15.21
N VAL A 242 6.53 49.78 14.45
CA VAL A 242 5.72 48.62 14.09
C VAL A 242 5.95 47.48 15.09
N ASN A 243 4.86 46.95 15.64
CA ASN A 243 4.89 45.76 16.49
C ASN A 243 3.95 44.68 15.95
N PHE A 244 4.27 43.42 16.22
CA PHE A 244 3.41 42.29 15.87
C PHE A 244 2.75 41.74 17.14
N VAL A 245 1.45 41.50 17.06
CA VAL A 245 0.63 40.99 18.17
C VAL A 245 0.06 39.64 17.79
N LEU A 246 0.29 38.64 18.64
CA LEU A 246 -0.28 37.31 18.48
C LEU A 246 -1.81 37.37 18.61
N ARG A 247 -2.50 36.68 17.70
CA ARG A 247 -3.95 36.54 17.71
C ARG A 247 -4.33 35.09 17.44
N ASP A 248 -5.18 34.54 18.30
CA ASP A 248 -5.81 33.25 18.05
C ASP A 248 -6.87 33.38 16.96
N VAL A 249 -6.88 32.43 16.02
CA VAL A 249 -7.84 32.38 14.93
C VAL A 249 -8.51 31.02 14.86
N THR A 250 -9.80 31.00 14.54
CA THR A 250 -10.51 29.76 14.22
C THR A 250 -10.56 29.60 12.72
N LEU A 251 -9.90 28.57 12.20
CA LEU A 251 -9.85 28.30 10.77
C LEU A 251 -11.06 27.49 10.31
N GLY A 252 -11.50 27.78 9.09
CA GLY A 252 -12.43 27.00 8.30
C GLY A 252 -11.73 26.10 7.28
N PRO A 253 -12.44 25.67 6.23
CA PRO A 253 -11.87 24.82 5.19
C PRO A 253 -10.62 25.41 4.52
N SER A 254 -9.70 24.54 4.10
CA SER A 254 -8.52 24.89 3.30
C SER A 254 -8.92 25.12 1.83
N LEU A 255 -8.46 26.22 1.23
CA LEU A 255 -8.72 26.62 -0.15
C LEU A 255 -7.53 26.33 -1.09
N GLY A 256 -6.75 25.29 -0.78
CA GLY A 256 -5.50 24.98 -1.48
C GLY A 256 -4.32 25.82 -0.98
N ASN A 257 -4.27 27.10 -1.32
CA ASN A 257 -3.17 28.01 -0.97
C ASN A 257 -3.43 28.87 0.29
N GLY A 258 -4.60 28.76 0.89
CA GLY A 258 -4.99 29.51 2.07
C GLY A 258 -6.04 28.80 2.92
N PHE A 259 -6.45 29.45 4.00
CA PHE A 259 -7.54 29.02 4.87
C PHE A 259 -8.61 30.10 4.91
N ILE A 260 -9.87 29.67 5.04
CA ILE A 260 -10.95 30.55 5.49
C ILE A 260 -10.75 30.82 6.98
N VAL A 261 -10.98 32.05 7.43
CA VAL A 261 -10.98 32.42 8.85
C VAL A 261 -12.42 32.61 9.29
N LYS A 262 -12.86 31.83 10.29
CA LYS A 262 -14.20 31.93 10.88
C LYS A 262 -14.25 33.03 11.94
N GLU A 263 -13.22 33.10 12.78
CA GLU A 263 -13.13 34.04 13.90
C GLU A 263 -11.68 34.45 14.15
N GLY A 264 -11.48 35.62 14.77
CA GLY A 264 -10.19 36.11 15.24
C GLY A 264 -9.54 37.20 14.38
N LEU A 265 -10.02 37.41 13.15
CA LEU A 265 -9.57 38.49 12.26
C LEU A 265 -10.74 39.31 11.72
N GLN A 266 -10.43 40.56 11.35
CA GLN A 266 -11.34 41.48 10.70
C GLN A 266 -10.78 41.89 9.33
N GLU A 267 -11.66 42.33 8.44
CA GLU A 267 -11.23 42.88 7.15
C GLU A 267 -10.37 44.13 7.38
N GLY A 268 -9.24 44.21 6.67
CA GLY A 268 -8.26 45.27 6.82
C GLY A 268 -7.12 44.97 7.81
N ASP A 269 -7.20 43.89 8.59
CA ASP A 269 -6.08 43.45 9.43
C ASP A 269 -4.86 43.07 8.56
N GLU A 270 -3.74 43.76 8.78
CA GLU A 270 -2.46 43.40 8.15
C GLU A 270 -1.78 42.29 8.95
N ILE A 271 -1.51 41.14 8.34
CA ILE A 271 -0.88 39.99 8.99
C ILE A 271 0.51 39.68 8.43
N ALA A 272 1.37 39.10 9.25
CA ALA A 272 2.67 38.59 8.81
C ALA A 272 2.49 37.30 8.00
N VAL A 273 2.95 37.29 6.75
CA VAL A 273 2.90 36.12 5.85
C VAL A 273 4.26 35.43 5.68
N ASN A 274 5.35 36.11 6.05
CA ASN A 274 6.74 35.65 5.96
C ASN A 274 7.46 35.96 7.28
N GLY A 275 8.39 35.09 7.70
CA GLY A 275 9.19 35.30 8.91
C GLY A 275 8.40 35.18 10.23
N THR A 276 7.22 34.54 10.20
CA THR A 276 6.33 34.36 11.36
C THR A 276 7.02 33.66 12.54
N PHE A 277 7.84 32.64 12.29
CA PHE A 277 8.68 32.01 13.33
C PHE A 277 9.69 32.96 13.96
N SER A 278 10.31 33.85 13.18
CA SER A 278 11.27 34.82 13.71
C SER A 278 10.59 35.86 14.59
N ILE A 279 9.37 36.27 14.21
CA ILE A 279 8.52 37.15 15.01
C ILE A 279 8.15 36.47 16.34
N ASP A 280 7.75 35.19 16.29
CA ASP A 280 7.39 34.40 17.46
C ASP A 280 8.57 34.21 18.44
N ALA A 281 9.75 33.84 17.91
CA ALA A 281 10.96 33.69 18.69
C ALA A 281 11.38 35.01 19.37
N ALA A 282 11.28 36.13 18.66
CA ALA A 282 11.56 37.45 19.24
C ALA A 282 10.54 37.84 20.33
N ALA A 283 9.25 37.50 20.14
CA ALA A 283 8.22 37.71 21.15
C ALA A 283 8.49 36.88 22.41
N GLN A 284 8.85 35.60 22.25
CA GLN A 284 9.20 34.71 23.35
C GLN A 284 10.44 35.18 24.13
N LEU A 285 11.50 35.60 23.43
CA LEU A 285 12.70 36.15 24.07
C LEU A 285 12.42 37.45 24.83
N ALA A 286 11.49 38.26 24.32
CA ALA A 286 11.04 39.48 24.98
C ALA A 286 10.01 39.23 26.12
N GLY A 287 9.70 37.96 26.42
CA GLY A 287 8.71 37.58 27.43
C GLY A 287 7.27 38.00 27.10
N LYS A 288 6.98 38.23 25.81
CA LYS A 288 5.64 38.53 25.31
C LYS A 288 4.87 37.24 25.00
N PRO A 289 3.54 37.31 24.86
CA PRO A 289 2.74 36.20 24.36
C PRO A 289 3.33 35.62 23.07
N SER A 290 3.55 34.31 23.05
CA SER A 290 4.06 33.54 21.92
C SER A 290 3.36 32.18 21.82
N MET A 291 3.66 31.40 20.79
CA MET A 291 3.11 30.05 20.63
C MET A 291 3.30 29.16 21.85
N MET A 292 4.49 29.22 22.47
CA MET A 292 4.88 28.37 23.60
C MET A 292 4.51 28.96 24.96
N ASN A 293 4.27 30.28 25.02
CA ASN A 293 3.88 30.96 26.26
C ASN A 293 2.71 31.94 26.00
N PRO A 294 1.45 31.49 26.15
CA PRO A 294 0.25 32.27 25.78
C PRO A 294 0.08 33.54 26.63
N GLU A 295 0.44 33.48 27.90
CA GLU A 295 0.27 34.60 28.84
C GLU A 295 1.48 35.55 28.87
N GLY A 296 2.59 35.17 28.21
CA GLY A 296 3.88 35.85 28.35
C GLY A 296 4.55 35.57 29.69
N GLY A 297 5.66 36.25 29.97
CA GLY A 297 6.48 36.04 31.17
C GLY A 297 7.93 35.62 30.86
N PRO A 298 8.81 35.57 31.89
CA PRO A 298 10.23 35.31 31.70
C PRO A 298 10.45 33.98 30.98
N ALA A 299 11.29 34.00 29.95
CA ALA A 299 11.68 32.79 29.24
C ALA A 299 12.27 31.79 30.26
N MET A 300 11.71 30.58 30.30
CA MET A 300 12.27 29.46 31.07
C MET A 300 13.60 29.05 30.44
N THR A 301 14.67 29.81 30.71
CA THR A 301 16.03 29.36 30.45
C THR A 301 16.30 28.26 31.48
N GLY A 302 16.20 27.01 31.07
CA GLY A 302 16.42 25.86 31.94
C GLY A 302 17.88 25.79 32.38
N HIS A 303 18.25 26.55 33.40
CA HIS A 303 19.45 26.43 34.24
C HIS A 303 19.19 27.22 35.53
N ASN A 304 18.50 26.62 36.50
CA ASN A 304 18.48 27.14 37.87
C ASN A 304 18.89 26.02 38.82
N HIS A 305 20.18 25.98 39.16
CA HIS A 305 20.68 25.17 40.26
C HIS A 305 20.63 26.00 41.54
N GLY A 306 19.88 25.55 42.55
CA GLY A 306 19.90 26.21 43.84
C GLY A 306 19.02 25.55 44.90
N GLY A 307 19.67 24.77 45.78
CA GLY A 307 19.28 24.70 47.19
C GLY A 307 18.61 23.40 47.65
N MET A 308 19.43 22.43 48.07
CA MET A 308 18.99 21.40 49.02
C MET A 308 18.46 22.04 50.31
N LYS A 309 17.29 21.57 50.77
CA LYS A 309 17.00 21.46 52.20
C LYS A 309 16.38 20.08 52.45
N MET A 310 17.14 19.27 53.19
CA MET A 310 16.68 18.04 53.83
C MET A 310 15.76 18.39 55.01
N GLY A 311 14.70 17.61 55.20
CA GLY A 311 13.81 17.66 56.37
C GLY A 311 12.89 16.43 56.38
N ASP A 312 12.90 15.73 57.50
CA ASP A 312 12.47 14.34 57.73
C ASP A 312 10.97 14.02 57.62
N ASP A 313 10.72 12.79 57.13
CA ASP A 313 9.86 11.71 57.63
C ASP A 313 8.50 12.01 58.32
N LYS A 314 7.39 11.56 57.71
CA LYS A 314 6.49 10.47 58.22
C LYS A 314 5.12 10.42 57.51
N GLY A 315 4.74 9.22 57.07
CA GLY A 315 3.40 8.67 57.35
C GLY A 315 2.43 8.41 56.18
N THR A 316 2.11 7.11 55.99
CA THR A 316 0.81 6.51 55.55
C THR A 316 0.36 6.82 54.11
N GLY A 317 -0.16 5.93 53.25
CA GLY A 317 -0.68 4.56 53.30
C GLY A 317 -1.71 4.44 52.14
N GLY A 318 -1.86 3.27 51.51
CA GLY A 318 -3.07 2.92 50.73
C GLY A 318 -3.01 2.90 49.19
N SER A 319 -3.01 1.68 48.65
CA SER A 319 -3.83 1.13 47.54
C SER A 319 -4.16 1.96 46.27
N ASP A 320 -3.62 1.44 45.16
CA ASP A 320 -4.35 0.84 44.03
C ASP A 320 -4.86 1.68 42.83
N HIS A 321 -4.54 1.12 41.65
CA HIS A 321 -4.97 1.33 40.26
C HIS A 321 -5.27 2.74 39.69
N SER A 322 -4.46 3.19 38.73
CA SER A 322 -4.92 3.52 37.36
C SER A 322 -3.75 3.92 36.43
N GLU A 323 -3.97 3.63 35.15
CA GLU A 323 -3.15 3.90 33.98
C GLU A 323 -2.38 5.22 34.01
N MET A 324 -1.09 5.18 33.66
CA MET A 324 -0.35 6.35 33.19
C MET A 324 0.50 5.97 31.98
N ASP A 325 -0.01 6.43 30.84
CA ASP A 325 0.75 6.99 29.73
C ASP A 325 2.06 7.64 30.20
N MET A 326 3.18 7.21 29.61
CA MET A 326 4.51 7.78 29.87
C MET A 326 5.27 7.86 28.55
N GLY A 327 4.88 8.84 27.72
CA GLY A 327 5.83 9.53 26.87
C GLY A 327 6.81 10.32 27.75
N ASP A 328 8.05 9.85 27.86
CA ASP A 328 9.16 10.64 28.41
C ASP A 328 9.85 11.43 27.29
N PRO A 329 9.96 12.77 27.42
CA PRO A 329 10.57 13.64 26.42
C PRO A 329 12.05 13.90 26.72
N GLY A 330 12.86 13.89 25.66
CA GLY A 330 14.07 14.71 25.58
C GLY A 330 15.38 13.95 25.56
N LEU A 331 15.93 13.80 24.35
CA LEU A 331 17.35 13.99 24.08
C LEU A 331 17.47 14.41 22.62
N GLU A 332 17.60 15.73 22.41
CA GLU A 332 18.02 16.30 21.14
C GLU A 332 19.37 15.69 20.75
N ASN A 333 19.37 14.88 19.69
CA ASN A 333 20.58 14.60 18.95
C ASN A 333 20.31 15.02 17.51
N LYS A 334 20.95 16.10 17.08
CA LYS A 334 20.97 16.55 15.69
C LYS A 334 21.72 15.51 14.85
N THR A 335 21.04 14.44 14.48
CA THR A 335 21.43 13.60 13.35
C THR A 335 20.33 13.68 12.31
N ASP A 336 20.64 14.41 11.25
CA ASP A 336 19.85 14.47 10.04
C ASP A 336 19.58 13.03 9.54
N HIS A 337 18.33 12.59 9.66
CA HIS A 337 17.89 11.25 9.27
C HIS A 337 17.64 11.13 7.75
N SER A 338 17.85 12.20 6.98
CA SER A 338 17.63 12.21 5.53
C SER A 338 18.76 11.55 4.72
N ASP A 339 19.87 11.18 5.36
CA ASP A 339 21.12 10.81 4.69
C ASP A 339 21.58 9.37 4.99
N MET A 340 20.63 8.43 5.06
CA MET A 340 20.87 6.99 5.39
C MET A 340 20.83 6.05 4.16
N ASN A 341 21.21 6.53 2.97
CA ASN A 341 21.19 5.71 1.73
C ASN A 341 22.59 5.36 1.19
N GLN A 342 23.68 5.69 1.89
CA GLN A 342 25.04 5.43 1.42
C GLN A 342 25.76 4.41 2.31
N ARG A 343 26.28 3.33 1.70
CA ARG A 343 27.05 2.29 2.38
C ARG A 343 28.32 2.88 2.99
N MET A 344 28.50 2.68 4.29
CA MET A 344 29.62 3.19 5.05
C MET A 344 30.76 2.17 5.11
N THR A 345 31.99 2.66 5.13
CA THR A 345 33.17 1.81 5.31
C THR A 345 33.27 1.31 6.74
N ALA A 346 33.25 -0.01 6.93
CA ALA A 346 33.47 -0.67 8.22
C ALA A 346 34.57 -1.74 8.10
N THR A 347 35.29 -1.99 9.18
CA THR A 347 36.35 -3.01 9.20
C THR A 347 35.76 -4.42 9.07
N ALA A 348 36.56 -5.37 8.56
CA ALA A 348 36.15 -6.78 8.48
C ALA A 348 35.78 -7.35 9.86
N THR A 349 36.49 -6.93 10.92
CA THR A 349 36.19 -7.29 12.31
C THR A 349 34.79 -6.84 12.70
N PHE A 350 34.43 -5.57 12.43
CA PHE A 350 33.10 -5.06 12.73
C PHE A 350 32.01 -5.80 11.95
N LYS A 351 32.21 -6.02 10.64
CA LYS A 351 31.25 -6.78 9.82
C LYS A 351 31.03 -8.19 10.34
N ASN A 352 32.07 -8.85 10.83
CA ASN A 352 31.95 -10.17 11.45
C ASN A 352 31.18 -10.10 12.78
N GLN A 353 31.40 -9.08 13.60
CA GLN A 353 30.62 -8.85 14.82
C GLN A 353 29.14 -8.58 14.51
N LEU A 354 28.85 -7.74 13.51
CA LEU A 354 27.49 -7.49 13.02
C LEU A 354 26.83 -8.77 12.48
N LYS A 355 27.61 -9.63 11.82
CA LYS A 355 27.14 -10.95 11.39
C LYS A 355 26.74 -11.84 12.58
N GLN A 356 27.43 -11.78 13.72
CA GLN A 356 27.01 -12.51 14.93
C GLN A 356 25.68 -11.98 15.49
N VAL A 357 25.50 -10.65 15.51
CA VAL A 357 24.21 -10.03 15.89
C VAL A 357 23.10 -10.48 14.94
N LEU A 358 23.37 -10.50 13.64
CA LEU A 358 22.43 -10.95 12.63
C LEU A 358 22.08 -12.44 12.77
N SER A 359 23.04 -13.31 13.08
CA SER A 359 22.77 -14.73 13.36
C SER A 359 21.83 -14.91 14.55
N ALA A 360 22.08 -14.19 15.67
CA ALA A 360 21.20 -14.23 16.83
C ALA A 360 19.79 -13.66 16.52
N TYR A 361 19.72 -12.62 15.69
CA TYR A 361 18.45 -12.08 15.21
C TYR A 361 17.67 -13.10 14.36
N LEU A 362 18.35 -13.85 13.48
CA LEU A 362 17.69 -14.86 12.65
C LEU A 362 17.11 -15.99 13.50
N GLU A 363 17.79 -16.39 14.58
CA GLU A 363 17.22 -17.33 15.56
C GLU A 363 15.96 -16.76 16.24
N LEU A 364 15.97 -15.47 16.58
CA LEU A 364 14.81 -14.79 17.15
C LEU A 364 13.64 -14.74 16.15
N LYS A 365 13.91 -14.35 14.91
CA LYS A 365 12.93 -14.37 13.82
C LYS A 365 12.34 -15.77 13.64
N ASP A 366 13.18 -16.81 13.57
CA ASP A 366 12.71 -18.19 13.41
C ASP A 366 11.89 -18.68 14.60
N ALA A 367 12.21 -18.25 15.83
CA ALA A 367 11.38 -18.56 16.99
C ALA A 367 9.97 -17.93 16.88
N LEU A 368 9.88 -16.69 16.38
CA LEU A 368 8.60 -15.99 16.16
C LEU A 368 7.80 -16.58 15.00
N VAL A 369 8.47 -17.06 13.96
CA VAL A 369 7.86 -17.80 12.84
C VAL A 369 7.18 -19.08 13.34
N ASN A 370 7.80 -19.79 14.29
CA ASN A 370 7.30 -21.05 14.84
C ASN A 370 6.42 -20.86 16.09
N ASP A 371 5.82 -19.68 16.26
CA ASP A 371 4.97 -19.32 17.40
C ASP A 371 5.56 -19.65 18.80
N ASN A 372 6.89 -19.64 18.94
CA ASN A 372 7.57 -20.11 20.15
C ASN A 372 8.09 -18.96 21.03
N ALA A 373 7.24 -18.48 21.94
CA ALA A 373 7.55 -17.36 22.83
C ALA A 373 8.77 -17.60 23.74
N ALA A 374 8.96 -18.82 24.23
CA ALA A 374 10.08 -19.15 25.12
C ALA A 374 11.43 -19.15 24.37
N LYS A 375 11.46 -19.71 23.15
CA LYS A 375 12.65 -19.65 22.29
C LYS A 375 12.92 -18.23 21.82
N SER A 376 11.88 -17.43 21.56
CA SER A 376 12.00 -16.01 21.24
C SER A 376 12.68 -15.24 22.38
N ASN A 377 12.28 -15.48 23.65
CA ASN A 377 12.96 -14.90 24.81
C ASN A 377 14.43 -15.28 24.91
N ALA A 378 14.75 -16.55 24.71
CA ALA A 378 16.12 -17.03 24.75
C ALA A 378 16.96 -16.42 23.62
N ALA A 379 16.42 -16.35 22.41
CA ALA A 379 17.10 -15.75 21.26
C ALA A 379 17.28 -14.24 21.41
N ALA A 380 16.32 -13.51 21.99
CA ALA A 380 16.47 -12.09 22.30
C ALA A 380 17.61 -11.83 23.30
N LYS A 381 17.82 -12.72 24.29
CA LYS A 381 19.00 -12.66 25.17
C LYS A 381 20.31 -12.89 24.43
N LYS A 382 20.32 -13.76 23.40
CA LYS A 382 21.47 -13.95 22.52
C LYS A 382 21.76 -12.68 21.69
N VAL A 383 20.72 -11.99 21.22
CA VAL A 383 20.88 -10.71 20.51
C VAL A 383 21.55 -9.67 21.42
N LEU A 384 21.08 -9.53 22.67
CA LEU A 384 21.70 -8.64 23.66
C LEU A 384 23.17 -8.99 23.89
N SER A 385 23.47 -10.26 24.13
CA SER A 385 24.85 -10.72 24.32
C SER A 385 25.71 -10.46 23.09
N ALA A 386 25.21 -10.71 21.88
CA ALA A 386 25.95 -10.43 20.65
C ALA A 386 26.26 -8.93 20.48
N LEU A 387 25.32 -8.05 20.86
CA LEU A 387 25.52 -6.59 20.82
C LEU A 387 26.62 -6.12 21.77
N GLU A 388 26.71 -6.70 22.97
CA GLU A 388 27.77 -6.38 23.94
C GLU A 388 29.18 -6.68 23.43
N HIS A 389 29.31 -7.65 22.51
CA HIS A 389 30.59 -8.04 21.91
C HIS A 389 30.97 -7.21 20.68
N VAL A 390 30.13 -6.26 20.25
CA VAL A 390 30.45 -5.37 19.13
C VAL A 390 31.42 -4.29 19.60
N ASP A 391 32.64 -4.32 19.09
CA ASP A 391 33.67 -3.37 19.49
C ASP A 391 33.50 -2.04 18.74
N MET A 392 32.96 -1.05 19.44
CA MET A 392 32.73 0.30 18.91
C MET A 392 34.01 0.99 18.41
N LYS A 393 35.19 0.56 18.87
CA LYS A 393 36.49 1.11 18.42
C LYS A 393 36.81 0.75 16.97
N GLN A 394 36.16 -0.27 16.43
CA GLN A 394 36.32 -0.69 15.03
C GLN A 394 35.66 0.28 14.04
N LEU A 395 34.80 1.19 14.51
CA LEU A 395 34.19 2.26 13.71
C LEU A 395 35.00 3.55 13.90
N THR A 396 36.02 3.74 13.05
CA THR A 396 36.92 4.90 13.12
C THR A 396 36.32 6.18 12.54
N ASP A 397 35.31 6.07 11.68
CA ASP A 397 34.54 7.19 11.16
C ASP A 397 33.49 7.67 12.20
N LYS A 398 33.49 8.97 12.51
CA LYS A 398 32.61 9.54 13.55
C LYS A 398 31.13 9.46 13.18
N LYS A 399 30.77 9.55 11.90
CA LYS A 399 29.39 9.44 11.42
C LYS A 399 28.92 7.98 11.52
N ALA A 400 29.76 7.03 11.10
CA ALA A 400 29.52 5.59 11.23
C ALA A 400 29.34 5.16 12.69
N HIS A 401 30.22 5.64 13.57
CA HIS A 401 30.13 5.40 15.01
C HIS A 401 28.83 5.95 15.61
N GLY A 402 28.46 7.18 15.25
CA GLY A 402 27.20 7.80 15.70
C GLY A 402 25.96 7.03 15.24
N HIS A 403 25.89 6.65 13.96
CA HIS A 403 24.77 5.87 13.43
C HIS A 403 24.65 4.50 14.11
N TRP A 404 25.77 3.79 14.27
CA TRP A 404 25.75 2.49 14.94
C TRP A 404 25.37 2.61 16.42
N MET A 405 25.79 3.66 17.13
CA MET A 405 25.39 3.90 18.52
C MET A 405 23.87 4.06 18.66
N THR A 406 23.24 4.84 17.78
CA THR A 406 21.78 4.97 17.74
C THR A 406 21.11 3.65 17.41
N ILE A 407 21.57 2.95 16.37
CA ILE A 407 20.98 1.68 15.91
C ILE A 407 21.08 0.60 17.00
N SER A 408 22.28 0.40 17.57
CA SER A 408 22.53 -0.60 18.60
C SER A 408 21.72 -0.37 19.88
N LYS A 409 21.53 0.90 20.27
CA LYS A 409 20.66 1.26 21.40
C LYS A 409 19.22 0.82 21.17
N GLU A 410 18.65 1.11 20.00
CA GLU A 410 17.26 0.75 19.68
C GLU A 410 17.05 -0.76 19.53
N ILE A 411 18.02 -1.47 18.96
CA ILE A 411 18.00 -2.95 18.91
C ILE A 411 18.06 -3.51 20.33
N SER A 412 18.94 -2.98 21.18
CA SER A 412 19.09 -3.42 22.57
C SER A 412 17.81 -3.19 23.39
N ASN A 413 17.21 -2.02 23.29
CA ASN A 413 15.94 -1.71 23.96
C ASN A 413 14.84 -2.70 23.57
N SER A 414 14.68 -2.95 22.27
CA SER A 414 13.67 -3.86 21.75
C SER A 414 13.94 -5.31 22.17
N ALA A 415 15.19 -5.77 22.09
CA ALA A 415 15.58 -7.13 22.49
C ALA A 415 15.40 -7.35 24.01
N ASN A 416 15.69 -6.34 24.83
CA ASN A 416 15.47 -6.37 26.27
C ASN A 416 13.98 -6.51 26.60
N SER A 417 13.11 -5.75 25.94
CA SER A 417 11.66 -5.90 26.09
C SER A 417 11.18 -7.29 25.70
N ILE A 418 11.58 -7.79 24.52
CA ILE A 418 11.23 -9.14 24.05
C ILE A 418 11.64 -10.18 25.09
N SER A 419 12.88 -10.12 25.59
CA SER A 419 13.46 -11.12 26.50
C SER A 419 12.71 -11.34 27.83
N LYS A 420 11.82 -10.40 28.19
CA LYS A 420 11.05 -10.38 29.45
C LYS A 420 9.57 -10.69 29.26
N ILE A 421 9.07 -10.68 28.03
CA ILE A 421 7.65 -10.83 27.72
C ILE A 421 7.36 -12.30 27.41
N SER A 422 6.30 -12.86 27.97
CA SER A 422 5.85 -14.24 27.67
C SER A 422 4.79 -14.31 26.56
N ASP A 423 4.08 -13.21 26.30
CA ASP A 423 3.07 -13.12 25.23
C ASP A 423 3.75 -12.91 23.86
N ILE A 424 3.47 -13.81 22.91
CA ILE A 424 4.08 -13.77 21.59
C ILE A 424 3.64 -12.59 20.73
N LYS A 425 2.41 -12.09 20.88
CA LYS A 425 1.93 -10.91 20.14
C LYS A 425 2.70 -9.68 20.62
N ALA A 426 2.84 -9.51 21.93
CA ALA A 426 3.62 -8.42 22.49
C ALA A 426 5.13 -8.52 22.12
N GLN A 427 5.69 -9.73 22.03
CA GLN A 427 7.04 -9.93 21.49
C GLN A 427 7.15 -9.49 20.02
N ARG A 428 6.16 -9.81 19.19
CA ARG A 428 6.10 -9.38 17.78
C ARG A 428 6.02 -7.86 17.66
N ASP A 429 5.34 -7.21 18.60
CA ASP A 429 5.26 -5.75 18.64
C ASP A 429 6.63 -5.09 18.80
N HIS A 430 7.44 -5.58 19.73
CA HIS A 430 8.82 -5.12 19.88
C HIS A 430 9.74 -5.59 18.75
N PHE A 431 9.50 -6.78 18.18
CA PHE A 431 10.32 -7.30 17.07
C PHE A 431 10.25 -6.41 15.83
N LYS A 432 9.11 -5.76 15.55
CA LYS A 432 8.98 -4.78 14.47
C LYS A 432 10.05 -3.68 14.56
N HIS A 433 10.20 -3.09 15.74
CA HIS A 433 11.20 -2.03 15.98
C HIS A 433 12.63 -2.55 15.89
N LEU A 434 12.90 -3.70 16.50
CA LEU A 434 14.20 -4.37 16.45
C LEU A 434 14.63 -4.61 14.99
N SER A 435 13.72 -5.18 14.22
CA SER A 435 13.93 -5.57 12.83
C SER A 435 14.21 -4.38 11.92
N ALA A 436 13.46 -3.29 12.08
CA ALA A 436 13.68 -2.05 11.32
C ALA A 436 15.07 -1.45 11.59
N HIS A 437 15.54 -1.46 12.84
CA HIS A 437 16.86 -0.92 13.18
C HIS A 437 18.00 -1.83 12.74
N LEU A 438 17.85 -3.15 12.87
CA LEU A 438 18.85 -4.08 12.37
C LEU A 438 18.96 -4.02 10.85
N SER A 439 17.84 -3.93 10.12
CA SER A 439 17.86 -3.72 8.67
C SER A 439 18.70 -2.50 8.31
N LYS A 440 18.44 -1.34 8.94
CA LYS A 440 19.26 -0.13 8.73
C LYS A 440 20.75 -0.38 8.99
N GLY A 441 21.10 -1.09 10.05
CA GLY A 441 22.49 -1.46 10.35
C GLY A 441 23.12 -2.31 9.24
N VAL A 442 22.40 -3.31 8.75
CA VAL A 442 22.85 -4.17 7.64
C VAL A 442 22.95 -3.37 6.33
N LYS A 443 22.02 -2.46 6.03
CA LYS A 443 22.07 -1.60 4.84
C LYS A 443 23.29 -0.67 4.86
N LEU A 444 23.56 -0.06 6.02
CA LEU A 444 24.63 0.93 6.17
C LEU A 444 26.02 0.27 6.17
N PHE A 445 26.23 -0.82 6.91
CA PHE A 445 27.57 -1.38 7.11
C PHE A 445 27.85 -2.61 6.23
N GLY A 446 26.80 -3.30 5.81
CA GLY A 446 26.89 -4.55 5.08
C GLY A 446 27.34 -5.74 5.93
N VAL A 447 26.94 -6.93 5.53
CA VAL A 447 27.41 -8.20 6.08
C VAL A 447 27.93 -9.07 4.93
N ASP A 448 29.00 -9.82 5.15
CA ASP A 448 29.61 -10.67 4.11
C ASP A 448 28.80 -11.99 3.95
N GLN A 449 27.50 -11.84 3.69
CA GLN A 449 26.56 -12.89 3.37
C GLN A 449 25.33 -12.28 2.69
N LYS A 450 24.71 -13.02 1.79
CA LYS A 450 23.52 -12.57 1.08
C LYS A 450 22.32 -12.48 2.02
N ILE A 451 21.64 -11.33 2.04
CA ILE A 451 20.45 -11.10 2.87
C ILE A 451 19.31 -10.56 2.01
N TYR A 452 18.11 -11.08 2.24
CA TYR A 452 16.87 -10.59 1.65
C TYR A 452 16.13 -9.76 2.69
N GLU A 453 15.71 -8.56 2.32
CA GLU A 453 14.72 -7.82 3.09
C GLU A 453 13.33 -8.23 2.59
N GLN A 454 12.51 -8.70 3.51
CA GLN A 454 11.15 -9.13 3.27
C GLN A 454 10.18 -8.17 3.98
N PHE A 455 8.99 -8.00 3.43
CA PHE A 455 8.00 -7.05 3.90
C PHE A 455 6.62 -7.71 4.01
N CYS A 456 5.87 -7.34 5.04
CA CYS A 456 4.49 -7.77 5.23
C CYS A 456 3.61 -6.51 5.34
N PRO A 457 2.70 -6.26 4.38
CA PRO A 457 1.86 -5.06 4.39
C PRO A 457 0.82 -5.06 5.51
N MET A 458 0.44 -6.23 6.03
CA MET A 458 -0.57 -6.37 7.09
C MET A 458 -0.01 -6.21 8.51
N ALA A 459 1.31 -6.26 8.67
CA ALA A 459 1.95 -6.06 9.96
C ALA A 459 1.74 -4.62 10.45
N ASP A 460 1.92 -4.40 11.76
CA ASP A 460 1.81 -3.09 12.40
C ASP A 460 0.50 -2.33 12.12
N ASN A 461 -0.64 -2.99 12.33
CA ASN A 461 -1.96 -2.41 12.04
C ASN A 461 -2.09 -1.94 10.57
N ASN A 462 -1.56 -2.73 9.64
CA ASN A 462 -1.52 -2.46 8.19
C ASN A 462 -0.65 -1.26 7.77
N LYS A 463 0.27 -0.81 8.63
CA LYS A 463 1.35 0.12 8.24
C LYS A 463 2.53 -0.61 7.58
N GLY A 464 2.57 -1.93 7.76
CA GLY A 464 3.59 -2.82 7.25
C GLY A 464 4.85 -2.87 8.11
N ALA A 465 5.60 -3.96 7.99
CA ALA A 465 6.86 -4.14 8.71
C ALA A 465 7.85 -5.01 7.92
N TYR A 466 9.14 -4.70 8.08
CA TYR A 466 10.25 -5.34 7.37
C TYR A 466 11.03 -6.30 8.25
N TRP A 467 11.51 -7.40 7.69
CA TRP A 467 12.45 -8.32 8.33
C TRP A 467 13.52 -8.84 7.40
N LEU A 468 14.62 -9.31 7.99
CA LEU A 468 15.76 -9.86 7.24
C LEU A 468 15.67 -11.39 7.18
N SER A 469 16.04 -11.97 6.06
CA SER A 469 16.10 -13.42 5.84
C SER A 469 17.33 -13.81 5.02
N THR A 470 17.82 -15.03 5.19
CA THR A 470 18.89 -15.62 4.36
C THR A 470 18.34 -16.42 3.17
N THR A 471 17.02 -16.64 3.12
CA THR A 471 16.34 -17.40 2.06
C THR A 471 15.29 -16.54 1.36
N LYS A 472 14.97 -16.91 0.10
CA LYS A 472 13.90 -16.28 -0.68
C LYS A 472 12.49 -16.74 -0.23
N GLU A 473 12.41 -17.85 0.48
CA GLU A 473 11.14 -18.36 1.01
C GLU A 473 10.61 -17.36 2.05
N ILE A 474 9.35 -16.95 1.89
CA ILE A 474 8.68 -16.06 2.84
C ILE A 474 8.24 -16.89 4.05
N LYS A 475 8.75 -16.53 5.23
CA LYS A 475 8.33 -17.06 6.52
C LYS A 475 8.08 -15.92 7.48
N ASN A 476 6.81 -15.54 7.61
CA ASN A 476 6.38 -14.31 8.27
C ASN A 476 6.50 -14.39 9.81
N PRO A 477 7.40 -13.62 10.45
CA PRO A 477 7.56 -13.65 11.91
C PRO A 477 6.44 -12.91 12.68
N TYR A 478 5.67 -12.05 12.02
CA TYR A 478 4.62 -11.24 12.65
C TYR A 478 3.29 -11.98 12.80
N PHE A 479 3.05 -12.99 11.97
CA PHE A 479 1.81 -13.78 12.02
C PHE A 479 2.06 -15.27 12.28
N GLY A 480 3.32 -15.74 12.20
CA GLY A 480 3.67 -17.13 12.50
C GLY A 480 2.92 -18.11 11.61
N GLU A 481 2.43 -19.20 12.20
CA GLU A 481 1.68 -20.25 11.50
C GLU A 481 0.38 -19.72 10.86
N ALA A 482 -0.21 -18.64 11.39
CA ALA A 482 -1.47 -18.11 10.89
C ALA A 482 -1.39 -17.56 9.46
N MET A 483 -0.24 -16.99 9.07
CA MET A 483 -0.01 -16.43 7.72
C MET A 483 1.45 -16.59 7.30
N LEU A 484 1.97 -17.82 7.36
CA LEU A 484 3.39 -18.11 7.21
C LEU A 484 3.99 -17.59 5.90
N THR A 485 3.24 -17.68 4.80
CA THR A 485 3.69 -17.31 3.44
C THR A 485 3.31 -15.88 3.03
N CYS A 486 2.69 -15.10 3.93
CA CYS A 486 2.27 -13.74 3.62
C CYS A 486 3.45 -12.77 3.68
N GLY A 487 3.78 -12.15 2.55
CA GLY A 487 4.83 -11.14 2.44
C GLY A 487 5.49 -11.17 1.06
N GLU A 488 6.39 -10.23 0.84
CA GLU A 488 7.15 -10.11 -0.41
C GLU A 488 8.61 -9.78 -0.13
N ILE A 489 9.49 -10.01 -1.10
CA ILE A 489 10.89 -9.59 -1.04
C ILE A 489 10.98 -8.17 -1.59
N THR A 490 11.49 -7.23 -0.81
CA THR A 490 11.62 -5.82 -1.20
C THR A 490 13.05 -5.44 -1.59
N ASP A 491 14.06 -6.14 -1.08
CA ASP A 491 15.47 -5.83 -1.33
C ASP A 491 16.37 -7.08 -1.25
N GLU A 492 17.54 -7.01 -1.89
CA GLU A 492 18.59 -8.04 -1.88
C GLU A 492 19.95 -7.37 -1.61
N MET A 493 20.59 -7.71 -0.49
CA MET A 493 21.74 -7.00 0.10
C MET A 493 23.04 -7.80 0.20
#